data_AF-A0A2J5PLF2-F1
#
_entry.id   AF-A0A2J5PLF2-F1
#
_cell.length_a   1.000
_cell.length_b   1.000
_cell.length_c   1.000
_cell.angle_alpha   90.00
_cell.angle_beta   90.00
_cell.angle_gamma   90.00
#
_symmetry.space_group_name_H-M   'P 1'
#
loop_
_entity.id
_entity.type
_entity.pdbx_description
1 polymer ?
#
loop_
_entity_poly.entity_id
_entity_poly.type
_entity_poly.pdbx_seq_one_letter_code
_entity_poly.pdbx_strand_id
1 'polypeptide(L)' 'LERVLRVVRHRGFQICAMNMATAADARNINIELTVASQRPVELLFSQLSKLVDVACVEIQQPTSQQIRA' A
#
# COMPACT_ATOMS: atom_id res chain seq x y z
N LEU A 1 7.34 7.56 5.42
CA LEU A 1 7.58 6.11 5.16
C LEU A 1 7.48 5.26 6.42
N GLU A 2 8.33 5.44 7.43
CA GLU A 2 8.37 4.56 8.63
C GLU A 2 6.99 4.33 9.27
N ARG A 3 6.19 5.39 9.45
CA ARG A 3 4.83 5.28 10.01
C ARG A 3 3.93 4.35 9.19
N VAL A 4 3.98 4.42 7.86
CA VAL A 4 3.22 3.53 6.97
C VAL A 4 3.65 2.08 7.19
N LEU A 5 4.96 1.81 7.19
CA LEU A 5 5.49 0.46 7.39
C LEU A 5 5.16 -0.10 8.78
N ARG A 6 5.17 0.75 9.81
CA ARG A 6 4.76 0.39 11.17
C ARG A 6 3.30 -0.04 11.17
N VAL A 7 2.40 0.76 10.57
CA VAL A 7 0.97 0.44 10.50
C VAL A 7 0.74 -0.90 9.78
N VAL A 8 1.33 -1.10 8.61
CA VAL A 8 1.17 -2.35 7.83
C VAL A 8 1.55 -3.56 8.69
N ARG A 9 2.74 -3.55 9.30
CA ARG A 9 3.22 -4.65 10.14
C ARG A 9 2.38 -4.85 11.41
N HIS A 10 2.05 -3.78 12.13
CA HIS A 10 1.25 -3.85 13.36
C HIS A 10 -0.19 -4.29 13.12
N ARG A 11 -0.70 -4.17 11.89
CA ARG A 11 -2.05 -4.64 11.52
C ARG A 11 -2.05 -6.10 11.04
N GLY A 12 -0.91 -6.78 11.09
CA GLY A 12 -0.79 -8.19 10.70
C GLY A 12 -0.75 -8.39 9.19
N PHE A 13 -0.20 -7.42 8.44
CA PHE A 13 0.07 -7.55 7.02
C PHE A 13 1.58 -7.68 6.80
N GLN A 14 1.98 -8.69 6.03
CA GLN A 14 3.34 -8.86 5.57
C GLN A 14 3.55 -7.98 4.33
N ILE A 15 4.70 -7.31 4.23
CA ILE A 15 5.11 -6.57 3.04
C ILE A 15 5.88 -7.53 2.13
N CYS A 16 5.38 -7.76 0.93
CA CYS A 16 5.99 -8.65 -0.06
C CYS A 16 6.86 -7.86 -1.05
N ALA A 17 6.42 -6.66 -1.45
CA ALA A 17 7.16 -5.77 -2.34
C ALA A 17 6.81 -4.31 -2.03
N MET A 18 7.71 -3.40 -2.43
CA MET A 18 7.50 -1.96 -2.33
C MET A 18 8.15 -1.26 -3.50
N ASN A 19 7.39 -0.42 -4.19
CA ASN A 19 7.89 0.52 -5.19
C ASN A 19 7.63 1.94 -4.70
N MET A 20 8.59 2.84 -4.91
CA MET A 20 8.48 4.24 -4.51
C MET A 20 8.92 5.12 -5.66
N ALA A 21 8.10 6.12 -5.97
CA ALA A 21 8.39 7.12 -6.99
C ALA A 21 8.03 8.51 -6.47
N THR A 22 8.86 9.50 -6.78
CA THR A 22 8.54 10.90 -6.54
C THR A 22 7.43 11.31 -7.51
N ALA A 23 6.38 11.96 -7.01
CA ALA A 23 5.34 12.51 -7.85
C ALA A 23 5.88 13.66 -8.71
N ALA A 24 5.17 13.97 -9.80
CA ALA A 24 5.58 15.02 -10.74
C ALA A 24 5.74 16.42 -10.09
N ASP A 25 5.05 16.67 -8.98
CA ASP A 25 5.13 17.92 -8.22
C ASP A 25 6.35 18.01 -7.28
N ALA A 26 7.18 16.96 -7.21
CA ALA A 26 8.36 16.82 -6.34
C ALA A 26 8.11 17.01 -4.83
N ARG A 27 6.85 17.12 -4.39
CA ARG A 27 6.45 17.28 -2.99
C ARG A 27 5.87 16.01 -2.42
N ASN A 28 5.26 15.18 -3.27
CA ASN A 28 4.64 13.94 -2.89
C ASN A 28 5.49 12.73 -3.30
N ILE A 29 5.33 11.65 -2.54
CA ILE A 29 5.94 10.34 -2.84
C ILE A 29 4.80 9.34 -2.99
N ASN A 30 4.74 8.69 -4.15
CA ASN A 30 3.84 7.58 -4.38
C ASN A 30 4.51 6.30 -3.87
N ILE A 31 3.78 5.56 -3.04
CA ILE A 31 4.24 4.31 -2.44
C ILE A 31 3.27 3.21 -2.84
N GLU A 32 3.75 2.26 -3.62
CA GLU A 32 3.02 1.04 -3.95
C GLU A 32 3.52 -0.08 -3.04
N LEU A 33 2.58 -0.77 -2.37
CA LEU A 33 2.88 -1.85 -1.44
C LEU A 33 2.12 -3.10 -1.83
N THR A 34 2.84 -4.17 -2.13
CA THR A 34 2.26 -5.51 -2.23
C THR A 34 2.27 -6.14 -0.86
N VAL A 35 1.10 -6.56 -0.37
CA VAL A 35 0.95 -7.13 0.97
C VAL A 35 0.27 -8.49 0.95
N ALA A 36 0.57 -9.31 1.95
CA ALA A 36 -0.10 -10.59 2.20
C ALA A 36 -0.63 -10.63 3.63
N SER A 37 -1.86 -11.13 3.80
CA SER A 37 -2.49 -11.35 5.10
C SER A 37 -3.69 -12.28 4.97
N GLN A 38 -4.09 -12.92 6.07
CA GLN A 38 -5.40 -13.55 6.19
C GLN A 38 -6.53 -12.54 6.43
N ARG A 39 -6.17 -11.29 6.76
CA ARG A 39 -7.13 -10.21 7.05
C ARG A 39 -7.56 -9.53 5.75
N PRO A 40 -8.81 -9.06 5.65
CA PRO A 40 -9.27 -8.25 4.52
C PRO A 40 -8.43 -6.98 4.36
N VAL A 41 -7.98 -6.69 3.13
CA VAL A 41 -7.14 -5.53 2.80
C VAL A 41 -7.82 -4.19 3.14
N GLU A 42 -9.15 -4.14 3.11
CA GLU A 42 -9.97 -2.99 3.56
C GLU A 42 -9.62 -2.51 4.98
N LEU A 43 -9.23 -3.42 5.86
CA LEU A 43 -8.81 -3.05 7.22
C LEU A 43 -7.50 -2.26 7.18
N LEU A 44 -6.55 -2.63 6.32
CA LEU A 44 -5.31 -1.87 6.14
C LEU A 44 -5.59 -0.50 5.51
N PHE A 45 -6.41 -0.48 4.46
CA PHE A 45 -6.86 0.75 3.80
C PHE A 45 -7.45 1.75 4.81
N SER A 46 -8.37 1.30 5.67
CA SER A 46 -9.00 2.14 6.70
C SER A 46 -8.00 2.71 7.71
N GLN A 47 -6.86 2.05 7.93
CA GLN A 47 -5.83 2.48 8.88
C GLN A 47 -4.85 3.44 8.25
N LEU A 48 -4.44 3.19 7.00
CA LEU A 48 -3.57 4.08 6.25
C LEU A 48 -4.26 5.41 5.92
N SER A 49 -5.56 5.37 5.60
CA SER A 49 -6.35 6.57 5.29
C SER A 49 -6.54 7.52 6.48
N LYS A 50 -6.28 7.05 7.71
CA LYS A 50 -6.35 7.87 8.94
C LYS A 50 -5.03 8.58 9.25
N LEU A 51 -3.97 8.31 8.50
CA LEU A 51 -2.67 8.92 8.72
C LEU A 51 -2.66 10.34 8.15
N VAL A 52 -2.39 11.33 8.99
CA VAL A 52 -2.41 12.76 8.62
C VAL A 52 -1.46 13.15 7.49
N ASP A 53 -0.40 12.37 7.28
CA ASP A 53 0.61 12.61 6.22
C ASP A 53 0.37 11.72 4.99
N VAL A 54 -0.80 11.09 4.87
CA VAL A 54 -1.20 10.29 3.71
C VAL A 54 -2.33 11.02 2.99
N ALA A 55 -2.07 11.46 1.77
CA ALA A 55 -3.05 12.22 0.98
C ALA A 55 -4.14 11.32 0.37
N CYS A 56 -3.77 10.13 -0.10
CA CYS A 56 -4.69 9.17 -0.72
C CYS A 56 -4.16 7.75 -0.52
N VAL A 57 -5.08 6.78 -0.51
CA VAL A 57 -4.79 5.34 -0.53
C VAL A 57 -5.71 4.73 -1.58
N GLU A 58 -5.20 3.77 -2.35
CA GLU A 58 -6.00 3.01 -3.31
C GLU A 58 -5.67 1.52 -3.16
N ILE A 59 -6.68 0.67 -3.33
CA ILE A 59 -6.51 -0.79 -3.31
C ILE A 59 -6.47 -1.27 -4.75
N GLN A 60 -5.34 -1.85 -5.14
CA GLN A 60 -5.19 -2.49 -6.45
C GLN A 60 -5.30 -3.99 -6.29
N GLN A 61 -6.17 -4.62 -7.07
CA GLN A 61 -6.17 -6.07 -7.19
C GLN A 61 -4.95 -6.49 -8.02
N PRO A 62 -4.25 -7.58 -7.64
CA PRO A 62 -3.21 -8.12 -8.51
C PRO A 62 -3.87 -8.42 -9.85
N THR A 63 -3.42 -7.74 -10.90
CA THR A 63 -3.89 -8.02 -12.25
C THR A 63 -3.39 -9.42 -12.58
N SER A 64 -4.27 -10.41 -12.51
CA SER A 64 -4.06 -11.72 -13.11
C SER A 64 -3.91 -11.49 -14.60
N GLN A 65 -2.70 -11.21 -15.07
CA GLN A 65 -2.41 -11.26 -16.50
C GLN A 65 -2.67 -12.69 -16.94
N GLN A 66 -3.86 -12.92 -17.51
CA GLN A 66 -4.17 -14.14 -18.22
C GLN A 66 -3.14 -14.26 -19.34
N ILE A 67 -2.16 -15.14 -19.16
CA ILE A 67 -1.27 -15.58 -20.22
C ILE A 67 -2.18 -16.31 -21.21
N ARG A 68 -2.60 -15.60 -22.26
CA ARG A 68 -3.19 -16.23 -23.44
C ARG A 68 -2.06 -16.97 -24.14
N ALA A 69 -2.09 -18.30 -24.06
CA ALA A 69 -1.27 -19.20 -24.86
C ALA A 69 -1.68 -19.13 -26.33
#